data_AF-A0A957ZID4-F1
#
_entry.id   AF-A0A957ZID4-F1
#
_cell.length_a   1.000
_cell.length_b   1.000
_cell.length_c   1.000
_cell.angle_alpha   90.00
_cell.angle_beta   90.00
_cell.angle_gamma   90.00
#
_symmetry.space_group_name_H-M   'P 1'
#
loop_
_entity.id
_entity.type
_entity.pdbx_description
1 polymer ?
#
loop_
_entity_poly.entity_id
_entity_poly.type
_entity_poly.pdbx_seq_one_letter_code
_entity_poly.pdbx_strand_id
1 'polypeptide(L)'
;YLRLLAEADLVISTTEHEFFFIIVLELFFFFLFPLLPNRLSYPELIPASQHAWCLYDDEEDLFLKAKDRLQHHDPGRTPPLLRESVVERFDWTAVAAMYDEVLEGMRE
;
A
#
# COMPACT_ATOMS: atom_id res chain seq x y z
N TYR A 1 -3.52 -16.08 -9.85
CA TYR A 1 -3.13 -14.90 -9.06
C TYR A 1 -3.65 -13.61 -9.70
N LEU A 2 -3.07 -13.13 -10.82
CA LEU A 2 -3.49 -11.89 -11.47
C LEU A 2 -5.00 -11.80 -11.79
N ARG A 3 -5.61 -12.92 -12.20
CA ARG A 3 -7.06 -12.99 -12.41
C ARG A 3 -7.87 -12.68 -11.14
N LEU A 4 -7.42 -13.15 -9.98
CA LEU A 4 -8.08 -12.88 -8.70
C LEU A 4 -7.93 -11.42 -8.31
N LEU A 5 -6.77 -10.81 -8.56
CA LEU A 5 -6.56 -9.38 -8.36
C LEU A 5 -7.47 -8.55 -9.28
N ALA A 6 -7.68 -8.97 -10.53
CA ALA A 6 -8.56 -8.27 -11.46
C ALA A 6 -10.05 -8.37 -11.11
N GLU A 7 -10.45 -9.38 -10.34
CA GLU A 7 -11.84 -9.61 -9.91
C GLU A 7 -12.12 -9.09 -8.48
N ALA A 8 -11.09 -8.63 -7.76
CA ALA A 8 -11.23 -8.16 -6.39
C ALA A 8 -11.62 -6.67 -6.30
N ASP A 9 -12.27 -6.29 -5.20
CA ASP A 9 -12.57 -4.89 -4.87
C ASP A 9 -11.66 -4.32 -3.76
N LEU A 10 -11.11 -5.22 -2.93
CA LEU A 10 -10.42 -4.93 -1.69
C LEU A 10 -9.27 -5.92 -1.49
N VAL A 11 -8.16 -5.43 -0.94
CA VAL A 11 -7.11 -6.29 -0.39
C VAL A 11 -6.86 -5.95 1.08
N ILE A 12 -6.85 -7.01 1.89
CA ILE A 12 -6.59 -6.92 3.32
C ILE A 12 -5.26 -7.60 3.62
N SER A 13 -4.41 -6.93 4.38
CA SER A 13 -3.24 -7.54 5.00
C SER A 13 -3.53 -7.75 6.49
N THR A 14 -3.37 -8.97 7.00
CA THR A 14 -3.46 -9.28 8.45
C THR A 14 -2.10 -9.68 9.03
N THR A 15 -1.03 -9.34 8.33
CA THR A 15 0.33 -9.79 8.62
C THR A 15 0.86 -9.25 9.94
N GLU A 16 1.45 -10.11 10.76
CA GLU A 16 2.10 -9.72 12.01
C GLU A 16 3.52 -9.17 11.84
N HIS A 17 4.21 -9.61 10.80
CA HIS A 17 5.57 -9.21 10.48
C HIS A 17 5.76 -9.08 8.97
N GLU A 18 6.32 -7.97 8.52
CA GLU A 18 6.58 -7.72 7.11
C GLU A 18 7.97 -7.06 6.97
N PHE A 19 8.69 -7.40 5.90
CA PHE A 19 10.04 -6.90 5.63
C PHE A 19 10.08 -6.01 4.38
N PHE A 20 9.20 -6.24 3.41
CA PHE A 20 9.07 -5.42 2.21
C PHE A 20 7.79 -5.78 1.44
N PHE A 21 6.91 -4.79 1.26
CA PHE A 21 5.57 -5.05 0.77
C PHE A 21 5.43 -4.92 -0.76
N ILE A 22 5.91 -5.93 -1.48
CA ILE A 22 5.73 -6.04 -2.95
C ILE A 22 4.25 -6.03 -3.34
N ILE A 23 3.36 -6.55 -2.49
CA ILE A 23 1.95 -6.65 -2.84
C ILE A 23 1.28 -5.27 -2.95
N VAL A 24 1.67 -4.25 -2.16
CA VAL A 24 1.17 -2.87 -2.36
C VAL A 24 1.56 -2.33 -3.74
N LEU A 25 2.76 -2.68 -4.25
CA LEU A 25 3.16 -2.34 -5.63
C LEU A 25 2.23 -2.98 -6.67
N GLU A 26 1.76 -4.20 -6.42
CA GLU A 26 0.89 -4.92 -7.35
C GLU A 26 -0.56 -4.41 -7.33
N LEU A 27 -1.07 -3.97 -6.17
CA LEU A 27 -2.42 -3.41 -6.02
C LEU A 27 -2.68 -2.20 -6.91
N PHE A 28 -1.62 -1.44 -7.24
CA PHE A 28 -1.72 -0.26 -8.13
C PHE A 28 -2.16 -0.59 -9.55
N PHE A 29 -1.78 -1.77 -10.06
CA PHE A 29 -2.14 -2.16 -11.42
C PHE A 29 -3.63 -2.51 -11.55
N PHE A 30 -4.29 -2.83 -10.43
CA PHE A 30 -5.67 -3.30 -10.39
C PHE A 30 -6.62 -2.32 -9.69
N PHE A 31 -6.16 -1.12 -9.31
CA PHE A 31 -6.96 -0.10 -8.60
C PHE A 31 -7.65 -0.63 -7.33
N LEU A 32 -7.01 -1.58 -6.66
CA LEU A 32 -7.56 -2.25 -5.48
C LEU A 32 -7.45 -1.34 -4.25
N PHE A 33 -8.51 -1.30 -3.45
CA PHE A 33 -8.49 -0.54 -2.21
C PHE A 33 -7.74 -1.32 -1.13
N PRO A 34 -6.69 -0.74 -0.50
CA PRO A 34 -5.95 -1.44 0.55
C PRO A 34 -6.58 -1.21 1.93
N LEU A 35 -6.71 -2.28 2.72
CA LEU A 35 -6.89 -2.24 4.18
C LEU A 35 -5.70 -2.93 4.85
N LEU A 36 -4.90 -2.13 5.54
CA LEU A 36 -3.62 -2.53 6.11
C LEU A 36 -3.61 -2.19 7.60
N PRO A 37 -2.88 -2.92 8.45
CA PRO A 37 -2.84 -2.59 9.86
C PRO A 37 -2.05 -1.30 10.09
N ASN A 38 -2.43 -0.50 11.08
CA ASN A 38 -1.78 0.76 11.45
C ASN A 38 -0.50 0.50 12.26
N ARG A 39 0.45 -0.22 11.65
CA ARG A 39 1.73 -0.65 12.20
C ARG A 39 2.66 -1.09 11.07
N LEU A 40 3.86 -1.55 11.40
CA LEU A 40 4.89 -1.88 10.41
C LEU A 40 5.18 -0.64 9.54
N SER A 41 5.57 -0.84 8.28
CA SER A 41 5.88 0.24 7.35
C SER A 41 4.64 0.85 6.68
N TYR A 42 3.42 0.32 6.91
CA TYR A 42 2.23 0.78 6.19
C TYR A 42 1.89 2.26 6.39
N PRO A 43 1.96 2.83 7.62
CA PRO A 43 1.70 4.26 7.80
C PRO A 43 2.66 5.16 7.05
N GLU A 44 3.89 4.68 6.76
CA GLU A 44 4.90 5.42 5.99
C GLU A 44 4.66 5.34 4.48
N LEU A 45 4.02 4.27 4.02
CA LEU A 45 3.69 4.02 2.61
C LEU A 45 2.40 4.70 2.18
N ILE A 46 1.42 4.80 3.08
CA ILE A 46 0.12 5.40 2.78
C ILE A 46 0.16 6.90 3.07
N PRO A 47 -0.34 7.78 2.17
CA PRO A 47 -0.49 9.20 2.46
C PRO A 47 -1.33 9.43 3.73
N ALA A 48 -0.91 10.35 4.58
CA ALA A 48 -1.60 10.66 5.84
C ALA A 48 -3.08 11.02 5.65
N SER A 49 -3.44 11.63 4.52
CA SER A 49 -4.82 11.94 4.16
C SER A 49 -5.70 10.68 4.02
N GLN A 50 -5.10 9.52 3.74
CA GLN A 50 -5.79 8.26 3.47
C GLN A 50 -5.73 7.26 4.62
N HIS A 51 -4.96 7.55 5.68
CA HIS A 51 -4.82 6.67 6.85
C HIS A 51 -6.17 6.28 7.44
N ALA A 52 -7.10 7.23 7.57
CA ALA A 52 -8.41 6.99 8.15
C ALA A 52 -9.25 5.92 7.42
N TRP A 53 -8.98 5.69 6.12
CA TRP A 53 -9.74 4.71 5.32
C TRP A 53 -8.94 3.44 5.03
N CYS A 54 -7.61 3.53 4.91
CA CYS A 54 -6.76 2.42 4.49
C CYS A 54 -6.03 1.72 5.65
N LEU A 55 -5.89 2.37 6.81
CA LEU A 55 -5.20 1.78 7.96
C LEU A 55 -6.22 1.38 9.02
N TYR A 56 -6.08 0.21 9.62
CA TYR A 56 -6.94 -0.26 10.70
C TYR A 56 -6.14 -0.57 11.98
N ASP A 57 -6.72 -0.32 13.14
CA ASP A 57 -6.04 -0.52 14.44
C ASP A 57 -6.27 -1.93 15.03
N ASP A 58 -7.48 -2.47 14.87
CA ASP A 58 -7.87 -3.79 15.40
C ASP A 58 -8.89 -4.51 14.50
N GLU A 59 -9.33 -5.69 14.91
CA GLU A 59 -10.26 -6.54 14.15
C GLU A 59 -11.64 -5.88 13.96
N GLU A 60 -12.14 -5.15 14.96
CA GLU A 60 -13.43 -4.47 14.88
C GLU A 60 -13.36 -3.32 13.87
N ASP A 61 -12.28 -2.53 13.93
CA ASP A 61 -12.02 -1.45 12.99
C ASP A 61 -11.82 -1.97 11.55
N LEU A 62 -11.08 -3.07 11.37
CA LEU A 62 -10.96 -3.76 10.08
C LEU A 62 -12.33 -4.15 9.52
N PHE A 63 -13.17 -4.77 10.35
CA PHE A 63 -14.51 -5.21 9.95
C PHE A 63 -15.38 -4.03 9.53
N LEU A 64 -15.39 -2.95 10.32
CA LEU A 64 -16.19 -1.76 10.03
C LEU A 64 -15.77 -1.09 8.73
N LYS A 65 -14.46 -0.95 8.49
CA LYS A 65 -13.90 -0.36 7.27
C LYS A 65 -14.15 -1.23 6.04
N ALA A 66 -13.95 -2.54 6.15
CA ALA A 66 -14.24 -3.47 5.05
C ALA A 66 -15.72 -3.44 4.67
N LYS A 67 -16.62 -3.45 5.68
CA LYS A 67 -18.05 -3.34 5.47
C LYS A 67 -18.42 -2.01 4.82
N ASP A 68 -17.92 -0.88 5.32
CA ASP A 68 -18.18 0.44 4.73
C ASP A 68 -17.74 0.49 3.27
N ARG A 69 -16.54 -0.02 2.97
CA ARG A 69 -15.99 -0.02 1.61
C ARG A 69 -16.79 -0.87 0.63
N LEU A 70 -17.32 -2.01 1.08
CA LEU A 70 -18.15 -2.90 0.26
C LEU A 70 -19.57 -2.38 0.07
N GLN A 71 -20.09 -1.60 1.02
CA GLN A 71 -21.44 -1.01 0.94
C GLN A 71 -21.46 0.34 0.22
N HIS A 72 -20.39 1.12 0.35
CA HIS A 72 -20.26 2.47 -0.17
C HIS A 72 -19.02 2.55 -1.06
N HIS A 73 -19.24 2.45 -2.37
CA HIS A 73 -18.19 2.63 -3.35
C HIS A 73 -17.96 4.12 -3.61
N ASP A 74 -17.14 4.78 -2.80
CA ASP A 74 -16.74 6.19 -2.96
C ASP A 74 -15.49 6.29 -3.86
N PRO A 75 -15.61 6.78 -5.11
CA PRO A 75 -14.48 6.94 -6.02
C PRO A 75 -13.43 7.93 -5.51
N GLY A 76 -13.80 8.86 -4.62
CA GLY A 76 -12.89 9.83 -3.99
C GLY A 76 -12.02 9.21 -2.90
N ARG A 77 -12.40 8.03 -2.39
CA ARG A 77 -11.60 7.24 -1.43
C ARG A 77 -10.74 6.19 -2.12
N THR A 78 -11.09 5.77 -3.33
CA THR A 78 -10.16 5.02 -4.17
C THR A 78 -8.89 5.84 -4.30
N PRO A 79 -7.69 5.31 -3.98
CA PRO A 79 -6.50 6.14 -3.88
C PRO A 79 -5.75 6.24 -5.23
N PRO A 80 -5.99 7.27 -6.08
CA PRO A 80 -5.07 7.57 -7.19
C PRO A 80 -3.70 8.03 -6.67
N LEU A 81 -3.65 8.60 -5.46
CA LEU A 81 -2.45 9.16 -4.83
C LEU A 81 -1.44 8.11 -4.35
N LEU A 82 -1.87 6.88 -4.08
CA LEU A 82 -0.94 5.83 -3.65
C LEU A 82 0.03 5.46 -4.77
N ARG A 83 -0.46 5.46 -6.02
CA ARG A 83 0.36 5.18 -7.20
C ARG A 83 1.52 6.16 -7.31
N GLU A 84 1.26 7.45 -7.19
CA GLU A 84 2.31 8.49 -7.24
C GLU A 84 3.29 8.31 -6.09
N SER A 85 2.80 8.21 -4.85
CA SER A 85 3.64 8.14 -3.66
C SER A 85 4.56 6.91 -3.59
N VAL A 86 4.13 5.76 -4.14
CA VAL A 86 4.87 4.50 -4.04
C VAL A 86 5.66 4.20 -5.31
N VAL A 87 5.13 4.46 -6.50
CA VAL A 87 5.89 4.27 -7.75
C VAL A 87 7.08 5.23 -7.79
N GLU A 88 6.92 6.50 -7.43
CA GLU A 88 8.04 7.46 -7.45
C GLU A 88 9.16 7.09 -6.45
N ARG A 89 8.81 6.52 -5.30
CA ARG A 89 9.78 6.17 -4.25
C ARG A 89 10.45 4.81 -4.46
N PHE A 90 9.72 3.85 -5.02
CA PHE A 90 10.14 2.44 -5.06
C PHE A 90 10.33 1.89 -6.47
N ASP A 91 10.25 2.74 -7.50
CA ASP A 91 10.68 2.33 -8.84
C ASP A 91 12.15 1.90 -8.82
N TRP A 92 12.45 0.77 -9.46
CA TRP A 92 13.78 0.18 -9.42
C TRP A 92 14.83 1.10 -10.03
N THR A 93 14.49 1.95 -10.99
CA THR A 93 15.42 2.93 -11.56
C THR A 93 15.87 3.97 -10.54
N ALA A 94 14.96 4.40 -9.65
CA ALA A 94 15.27 5.33 -8.57
C ALA A 94 16.02 4.63 -7.44
N VAL A 95 15.55 3.46 -7.01
CA VAL A 95 16.16 2.69 -5.92
C VAL A 95 17.57 2.26 -6.30
N ALA A 96 17.79 1.69 -7.50
CA ALA A 96 19.12 1.26 -7.94
C ALA A 96 20.13 2.41 -7.93
N ALA A 97 19.76 3.57 -8.48
CA ALA A 97 20.62 4.75 -8.50
C ALA A 97 21.02 5.21 -7.09
N MET A 98 20.08 5.21 -6.14
CA MET A 98 20.35 5.53 -4.74
C MET A 98 21.37 4.55 -4.12
N TYR A 99 21.22 3.24 -4.39
CA TYR A 99 22.17 2.25 -3.89
C TYR A 99 23.55 2.41 -4.54
N ASP A 100 23.62 2.71 -5.83
CA ASP A 100 24.87 2.95 -6.54
C ASP A 100 25.64 4.13 -5.92
N GLU A 101 24.97 5.26 -5.63
CA GLU A 101 25.58 6.42 -4.97
C GLU A 101 26.14 6.08 -3.57
N VAL A 102 25.36 5.36 -2.76
CA VAL A 102 25.78 4.96 -1.41
C VAL A 102 26.98 4.03 -1.46
N LEU A 103 26.97 3.04 -2.35
CA LEU A 103 28.05 2.07 -2.48
C LEU A 103 29.35 2.71 -3.04
N GLU A 104 29.24 3.66 -3.96
CA GLU A 104 30.40 4.43 -4.43
C GLU A 104 31.02 5.25 -3.30
N GLY A 105 30.21 5.93 -2.48
CA GLY A 105 30.69 6.71 -1.34
C GLY A 105 31.34 5.87 -0.22
N MET A 106 31.09 4.57 -0.17
CA MET A 106 31.73 3.64 0.78
C MET A 106 33.07 3.07 0.28
N ARG A 107 33.47 3.36 -0.97
CA ARG A 107 34.74 2.89 -1.53
C ARG A 107 35.93 3.82 -1.24
N GLU A 108 35.69 4.94 -0.57
CA GLU A 108 36.72 5.84 -0.02
C GLU A 108 37.12 5.46 1.41
#